data_AF-A0A5N9G1T4-F1
#
_entry.id   AF-A0A5N9G1T4-F1
#
_cell.length_a   1.000
_cell.length_b   1.000
_cell.length_c   1.000
_cell.angle_alpha   90.00
_cell.angle_beta   90.00
_cell.angle_gamma   90.00
#
_symmetry.space_group_name_H-M   'P 1'
#
loop_
_entity.id
_entity.type
_entity.pdbx_description
1 polymer ?
#
loop_
_entity_poly.entity_id
_entity_poly.type
_entity_poly.pdbx_seq_one_letter_code
_entity_poly.pdbx_strand_id
1 'polypeptide(L)'
;MGLYLANFLNMLATVLYFSILARVLVSWFNVSPGSPFFPVIRLIYAVTEPIMGPIRKVLPKTGMFDFSPVVALVLLHFIRVIVRNLI
;
A
#
# COMPACT_ATOMS: atom_id res chain seq x y z
N MET A 1 17.04 -11.82 -18.51
CA MET A 1 15.70 -11.19 -18.57
C MET A 1 14.91 -11.42 -17.28
N GLY A 2 14.74 -12.67 -16.80
CA GLY A 2 13.97 -12.98 -15.58
C GLY A 2 14.43 -12.24 -14.31
N LEU A 3 15.74 -12.13 -14.08
CA LEU A 3 16.31 -11.40 -12.94
C LEU A 3 15.97 -9.90 -12.91
N TYR A 4 15.96 -9.23 -14.05
CA TYR A 4 15.60 -7.80 -14.12
C TYR A 4 14.13 -7.58 -13.76
N LEU A 5 13.25 -8.46 -14.25
CA LEU A 5 11.83 -8.45 -13.90
C LEU A 5 11.63 -8.73 -12.40
N ALA A 6 12.32 -9.74 -11.84
CA ALA A 6 12.29 -10.06 -10.42
C ALA A 6 12.65 -8.84 -9.56
N ASN A 7 13.76 -8.17 -9.90
CA ASN A 7 14.27 -7.02 -9.19
C ASN A 7 13.31 -5.82 -9.28
N PHE A 8 12.74 -5.57 -10.46
CA PHE A 8 11.74 -4.53 -10.64
C PHE A 8 10.49 -4.79 -9.79
N LEU A 9 9.95 -6.01 -9.82
CA LEU A 9 8.78 -6.39 -9.03
C LEU A 9 9.06 -6.30 -7.52
N ASN A 10 10.25 -6.71 -7.08
CA ASN A 10 10.65 -6.60 -5.68
C ASN A 10 10.79 -5.14 -5.24
N MET A 11 11.36 -4.28 -6.09
CA MET A 11 11.45 -2.84 -5.84
C MET A 11 10.06 -2.21 -5.76
N LEU A 12 9.19 -2.49 -6.74
CA LEU A 12 7.81 -2.01 -6.76
C LEU A 12 7.06 -2.44 -5.50
N ALA A 13 7.15 -3.72 -5.15
CA ALA A 13 6.51 -4.22 -3.94
C ALA A 13 7.09 -3.56 -2.67
N THR A 14 8.38 -3.23 -2.65
CA THR A 14 9.02 -2.50 -1.55
C THR A 14 8.45 -1.09 -1.39
N VAL A 15 8.34 -0.35 -2.49
CA VAL A 15 7.74 1.00 -2.49
C VAL A 15 6.28 0.95 -2.03
N LEU A 16 5.49 -0.01 -2.53
CA LEU A 16 4.09 -0.15 -2.15
C LEU A 16 3.93 -0.51 -0.67
N TYR A 17 4.77 -1.39 -0.13
CA TYR A 17 4.76 -1.75 1.28
C TYR A 17 4.98 -0.53 2.18
N PHE A 18 6.02 0.25 1.91
CA PHE A 18 6.29 1.47 2.67
C PHE A 18 5.23 2.55 2.45
N SER A 19 4.64 2.64 1.26
CA SER A 19 3.54 3.57 0.99
C SER A 19 2.29 3.23 1.78
N ILE A 20 1.94 1.94 1.90
CA ILE A 20 0.82 1.47 2.72
C ILE A 20 1.10 1.71 4.21
N LEU A 21 2.31 1.42 4.70
CA LEU A 21 2.70 1.74 6.06
C LEU A 21 2.63 3.25 6.33
N ALA A 22 3.18 4.08 5.44
CA ALA A 22 3.12 5.52 5.55
C ALA A 22 1.67 6.01 5.58
N ARG A 23 0.77 5.40 4.80
CA ARG A 23 -0.65 5.74 4.83
C ARG A 23 -1.30 5.46 6.18
N VAL A 24 -0.99 4.33 6.80
CA VAL A 24 -1.48 3.99 8.15
C VAL A 24 -0.95 4.97 9.18
N LEU A 25 0.33 5.35 9.09
CA LEU A 25 0.90 6.35 10.00
C LEU A 25 0.22 7.71 9.80
N VAL A 26 0.12 8.17 8.55
CA VAL A 26 -0.49 9.45 8.19
C VAL A 26 -1.96 9.53 8.58
N SER A 27 -2.72 8.42 8.58
CA SER A 27 -4.13 8.44 8.99
C SER A 27 -4.35 8.77 10.46
N TRP A 28 -3.30 8.72 11.29
CA TRP A 28 -3.34 9.12 12.70
C TRP A 28 -3.04 10.60 12.89
N PHE A 29 -2.54 11.28 11.85
CA PHE A 29 -2.26 12.71 11.87
C PHE A 29 -3.37 13.49 11.16
N ASN A 30 -3.93 14.47 11.87
CA ASN A 30 -4.88 15.41 11.27
C ASN A 30 -4.12 16.50 10.52
N VAL A 31 -3.82 16.27 9.24
CA VAL A 31 -3.11 17.25 8.40
C VAL A 31 -4.09 18.09 7.60
N SER A 32 -4.09 19.40 7.86
CA SER A 32 -4.95 20.37 7.18
C SER A 32 -4.53 20.57 5.70
N PRO A 33 -5.47 20.83 4.77
CA PRO A 33 -5.16 21.15 3.37
C PRO A 33 -4.18 22.31 3.15
N GLY A 34 -4.08 23.24 4.11
CA GLY A 34 -3.10 24.34 4.07
C GLY A 34 -1.68 23.95 4.50
N SER A 35 -1.45 22.71 4.93
CA SER A 35 -0.14 22.23 5.36
C SER A 35 0.80 22.02 4.16
N PRO A 36 2.11 22.37 4.28
CA PRO A 36 3.12 22.03 3.28
C PRO A 36 3.22 20.52 2.99
N PHE A 37 2.80 19.66 3.92
CA PHE A 37 2.84 18.20 3.78
C PHE A 37 1.63 17.62 3.03
N PHE A 38 0.58 18.40 2.81
CA PHE A 38 -0.66 17.93 2.17
C PHE A 38 -0.46 17.29 0.78
N PRO A 39 0.43 17.80 -0.11
CA PRO A 39 0.70 17.15 -1.39
C PRO A 39 1.28 15.74 -1.26
N VAL A 40 2.21 15.53 -0.32
CA VAL A 40 2.84 14.21 -0.08
C VAL A 40 1.82 13.22 0.44
N ILE A 41 0.94 13.66 1.34
CA ILE A 41 -0.17 12.85 1.84
C ILE A 41 -1.09 12.44 0.70
N ARG A 42 -1.53 13.38 -0.14
CA ARG A 42 -2.36 13.04 -1.30
C ARG A 42 -1.69 12.03 -2.24
N LEU A 43 -0.38 12.14 -2.45
CA LEU A 43 0.37 11.19 -3.24
C LEU A 43 0.35 9.79 -2.62
N ILE A 44 0.58 9.66 -1.31
CA ILE A 44 0.50 8.39 -0.58
C ILE A 44 -0.88 7.75 -0.76
N TYR A 45 -1.96 8.53 -0.62
CA TYR A 45 -3.31 8.04 -0.86
C TYR A 45 -3.51 7.62 -2.32
N ALA A 46 -3.09 8.43 -3.29
CA ALA A 46 -3.24 8.13 -4.71
C ALA A 46 -2.51 6.84 -5.14
N VAL A 47 -1.30 6.59 -4.63
CA VAL A 47 -0.52 5.39 -4.94
C VAL A 47 -1.11 4.13 -4.31
N THR A 48 -1.71 4.26 -3.13
CA THR A 48 -2.22 3.12 -2.36
C THR A 48 -3.69 2.79 -2.64
N GLU A 49 -4.50 3.77 -3.07
CA GLU A 49 -5.93 3.58 -3.36
C GLU A 49 -6.26 2.48 -4.37
N PRO A 50 -5.53 2.30 -5.48
CA PRO A 50 -5.80 1.22 -6.43
C PRO A 50 -5.74 -0.18 -5.79
N ILE A 51 -4.97 -0.35 -4.72
CA ILE A 51 -4.84 -1.62 -3.98
C ILE A 51 -5.86 -1.68 -2.84
N MET A 52 -5.93 -0.61 -2.04
CA MET A 52 -6.76 -0.61 -0.82
C MET A 52 -8.25 -0.43 -1.09
N GLY A 53 -8.62 0.32 -2.13
CA GLY A 53 -10.01 0.56 -2.53
C GLY A 53 -10.77 -0.74 -2.85
N PRO A 54 -10.24 -1.62 -3.72
CA PRO A 54 -10.85 -2.93 -3.97
C PRO A 54 -10.96 -3.81 -2.71
N ILE A 55 -9.90 -3.86 -1.90
CA ILE A 55 -9.89 -4.65 -0.66
C ILE A 55 -11.00 -4.16 0.29
N ARG A 56 -11.15 -2.84 0.45
CA ARG A 56 -12.18 -2.22 1.30
C ARG A 56 -13.60 -2.55 0.82
N LYS A 57 -13.81 -2.76 -0.48
CA LYS A 57 -15.11 -3.17 -1.04
C LYS A 57 -15.46 -4.64 -0.73
N VAL A 58 -14.44 -5.49 -0.57
CA VAL A 58 -14.62 -6.93 -0.29
C VAL A 58 -14.74 -7.19 1.21
N LEU A 59 -14.04 -6.42 2.04
CA LEU A 59 -14.12 -6.57 3.49
C LEU A 59 -15.50 -6.18 4.04
N PRO A 60 -15.95 -6.84 5.13
CA PRO A 60 -17.15 -6.40 5.83
C PRO A 60 -16.99 -4.96 6.31
N LYS A 61 -18.09 -4.22 6.42
CA LYS A 61 -18.06 -2.83 6.92
C LYS A 61 -17.67 -2.83 8.39
N THR A 62 -16.39 -2.59 8.68
CA THR A 62 -15.81 -2.59 10.03
C THR A 62 -15.96 -1.26 10.79
N GLY A 63 -16.94 -0.44 10.41
CA GLY A 63 -17.18 0.87 11.02
C GLY A 63 -16.03 1.84 10.78
N MET A 64 -15.43 2.37 11.86
CA MET A 64 -14.37 3.38 11.78
C MET A 64 -12.98 2.81 11.46
N PHE A 65 -12.78 1.51 11.63
CA PHE A 65 -11.46 0.89 11.46
C PHE A 65 -11.30 0.37 10.03
N ASP A 66 -10.27 0.82 9.33
CA ASP A 66 -9.91 0.31 8.01
C ASP A 66 -8.86 -0.80 8.14
N PHE A 67 -9.29 -2.06 7.96
CA PHE A 67 -8.40 -3.22 7.95
C PHE A 67 -7.79 -3.51 6.56
N SER A 68 -8.17 -2.74 5.53
CA SER A 68 -7.62 -2.90 4.18
C SER A 68 -6.08 -2.80 4.11
N PRO A 69 -5.38 -1.98 4.93
CA PRO A 69 -3.92 -1.94 4.91
C PRO A 69 -3.29 -3.27 5.34
N VAL A 70 -3.82 -3.92 6.37
CA VAL A 70 -3.30 -5.21 6.86
C VAL A 70 -3.42 -6.27 5.77
N VAL A 71 -4.60 -6.37 5.16
CA VAL A 71 -4.85 -7.31 4.06
C VAL A 71 -3.96 -7.00 2.86
N ALA A 72 -3.78 -5.73 2.51
CA ALA A 72 -2.89 -5.32 1.43
C ALA A 72 -1.43 -5.74 1.67
N LEU A 73 -0.92 -5.55 2.89
CA LEU A 73 0.45 -5.94 3.27
C LEU A 73 0.64 -7.46 3.20
N VAL A 74 -0.35 -8.23 3.65
CA VAL A 74 -0.34 -9.70 3.57
C VAL A 74 -0.32 -10.16 2.11
N LEU A 75 -1.20 -9.63 1.26
CA LEU A 75 -1.24 -9.96 -0.16
C LEU A 75 0.09 -9.62 -0.85
N LEU A 76 0.65 -8.45 -0.54
CA LEU A 76 1.93 -8.01 -1.09
C LEU A 76 3.09 -8.92 -0.66
N HIS A 77 3.07 -9.43 0.57
CA HIS A 77 4.02 -10.42 1.05
C HIS A 77 3.93 -11.73 0.25
N PHE A 78 2.72 -12.26 0.05
CA PHE A 78 2.52 -13.47 -0.75
C PHE A 78 2.99 -13.29 -2.19
N ILE A 79 2.69 -12.15 -2.82
CA ILE A 79 3.17 -11.84 -4.18
C ILE A 79 4.70 -11.88 -4.24
N ARG A 80 5.40 -11.27 -3.26
CA ARG A 80 6.87 -11.31 -3.22
C ARG A 80 7.42 -12.73 -3.08
N VAL A 81 6.81 -13.54 -2.22
CA VAL A 81 7.23 -14.94 -2.03
C VAL A 81 7.06 -15.73 -3.32
N ILE A 82 5.92 -15.58 -4.00
CA ILE A 82 5.65 -16.25 -5.28
C ILE A 82 6.66 -15.80 -6.34
N VAL A 83 6.87 -14.49 -6.51
CA VAL A 83 7.83 -13.96 -7.50
C VAL A 83 9.24 -14.49 -7.26
N ARG A 84 9.68 -14.57 -6.00
CA ARG A 84 11.01 -15.11 -5.66
C ARG A 84 11.14 -16.60 -5.92
N ASN A 85 10.06 -17.37 -5.79
CA ASN A 85 10.09 -18.82 -5.98
C ASN A 85 9.93 -19.24 -7.46
N LEU A 86 9.43 -18.35 -8.33
CA LEU A 86 9.18 -18.62 -9.75
C LEU A 86 10.37 -18.29 -10.67
N ILE A 87 11.41 -17.62 -10.16
CA ILE A 87 12.55 -17.11 -10.92
C ILE A 87 13.83 -17.73 -10.36
#